data_AF-A0A1G3L128-F1
#
_entry.id   AF-A0A1G3L128-F1
#
_cell.length_a   1.000
_cell.length_b   1.000
_cell.length_c   1.000
_cell.angle_alpha   90.00
_cell.angle_beta   90.00
_cell.angle_gamma   90.00
#
_symmetry.space_group_name_H-M   'P 1'
#
loop_
_entity.id
_entity.type
_entity.pdbx_description
1 polymer ?
#
loop_
_entity_poly.entity_id
_entity_poly.type
_entity_poly.pdbx_seq_one_letter_code
_entity_poly.pdbx_strand_id
1 'polypeptide(L)'
;MEKFSFLNKKFFTVVFLLLAGFGVFSFFDKGITLEETARSMTVDKIASVYYRFEYKNFFHRLFQNQKLDYQIQFLEGADLVRETRTEDGFYLSSMGKSGKIVFEVTLSEEVFRKELSIVESDEDYDRDGFPDSLKLVSQSDRENFTDWFISIAESQYYQKTKSWEKIHHDCAGLIVFAYKEALKEHTAEWFKKFPYLIQANIPDVAQYHYPFVPGLGTKIFRTRNGEFQKEDLENGSFAETADVKNLLNFNLVLVGKEKEFFQKGDILFFIRTENPKSPYHSMIYTGESGWLIYHTGPVDEKDSGEVRKVKFDTLVKHPDSVWHPVRDNPHFMGAYRWKILQ
;
A
#
# COMPACT_ATOMS: atom_id res chain seq x y z
N MET A 1 59.69 -69.25 4.24
CA MET A 1 59.44 -67.81 3.98
C MET A 1 58.86 -67.69 2.58
N GLU A 2 57.53 -67.66 2.39
CA GLU A 2 56.95 -67.26 1.08
C GLU A 2 55.42 -67.06 1.06
N LYS A 3 54.69 -67.20 2.18
CA LYS A 3 53.22 -67.05 2.19
C LYS A 3 52.67 -65.73 2.75
N PHE A 4 53.52 -64.85 3.27
CA PHE A 4 53.08 -63.59 3.90
C PHE A 4 53.13 -62.34 3.00
N SER A 5 53.69 -62.44 1.78
CA SER A 5 53.83 -61.31 0.86
C SER A 5 52.58 -61.06 0.00
N PHE A 6 51.78 -62.10 -0.27
CA PHE A 6 50.69 -62.01 -1.25
C PHE A 6 49.36 -61.48 -0.68
N LEU A 7 49.10 -61.65 0.62
CA LEU A 7 47.88 -61.16 1.26
C LEU A 7 47.86 -59.63 1.41
N ASN A 8 49.03 -59.00 1.64
CA ASN A 8 49.09 -57.57 1.95
C ASN A 8 48.90 -56.69 0.70
N LYS A 9 49.37 -57.14 -0.47
CA LYS A 9 49.11 -56.46 -1.75
C LYS A 9 47.64 -56.54 -2.17
N LYS A 10 47.00 -57.71 -2.04
CA LYS A 10 45.57 -57.85 -2.38
C LYS A 10 44.66 -57.05 -1.44
N PHE A 11 44.98 -56.95 -0.16
CA PHE A 11 44.21 -56.14 0.79
C PHE A 11 44.32 -54.64 0.47
N PHE A 12 45.52 -54.13 0.16
CA PHE A 12 45.70 -52.74 -0.28
C PHE A 12 45.02 -52.44 -1.62
N THR A 13 45.06 -53.36 -2.59
CA THR A 13 44.35 -53.18 -3.87
C THR A 13 42.83 -53.21 -3.69
N VAL A 14 42.29 -54.04 -2.79
CA VAL A 14 40.84 -54.10 -2.51
C VAL A 14 40.37 -52.89 -1.72
N VAL A 15 41.14 -52.39 -0.75
CA VAL A 15 40.82 -51.13 -0.04
C VAL A 15 40.95 -49.93 -0.99
N PHE A 16 41.93 -49.91 -1.90
CA PHE A 16 42.05 -48.85 -2.92
C PHE A 16 40.95 -48.92 -3.97
N LEU A 17 40.51 -50.12 -4.38
CA LEU A 17 39.36 -50.30 -5.28
C LEU A 17 38.01 -50.02 -4.60
N LEU A 18 37.88 -50.26 -3.30
CA LEU A 18 36.68 -49.88 -2.53
C LEU A 18 36.65 -48.39 -2.26
N LEU A 19 37.78 -47.73 -1.96
CA LEU A 19 37.87 -46.26 -1.85
C LEU A 19 37.73 -45.58 -3.20
N ALA A 20 38.28 -46.15 -4.28
CA ALA A 20 38.05 -45.68 -5.64
C ALA A 20 36.60 -45.96 -6.08
N GLY A 21 36.00 -47.07 -5.69
CA GLY A 21 34.59 -47.39 -5.98
C GLY A 21 33.60 -46.52 -5.20
N PHE A 22 33.90 -46.17 -3.95
CA PHE A 22 33.12 -45.23 -3.13
C PHE A 22 33.33 -43.78 -3.59
N GLY A 23 34.55 -43.43 -4.00
CA GLY A 23 34.85 -42.18 -4.71
C GLY A 23 34.11 -42.10 -6.05
N VAL A 24 34.04 -43.19 -6.82
CA VAL A 24 33.33 -43.24 -8.10
C VAL A 24 31.80 -43.20 -7.90
N PHE A 25 31.24 -43.85 -6.88
CA PHE A 25 29.80 -43.76 -6.58
C PHE A 25 29.39 -42.38 -6.05
N SER A 26 30.25 -41.70 -5.29
CA SER A 26 30.08 -40.30 -4.88
C SER A 26 30.51 -39.28 -5.95
N PHE A 27 30.82 -39.74 -7.17
CA PHE A 27 31.02 -38.87 -8.33
C PHE A 27 29.77 -38.79 -9.22
N PHE A 28 28.77 -39.67 -9.02
CA PHE A 28 27.60 -39.79 -9.90
C PHE A 28 26.30 -39.24 -9.34
N ASP A 29 26.24 -38.84 -8.07
CA ASP A 29 25.08 -38.08 -7.57
C ASP A 29 25.17 -36.64 -8.11
N LYS A 30 24.68 -36.45 -9.33
CA LYS A 30 24.61 -35.16 -10.01
C LYS A 30 23.52 -34.25 -9.45
N GLY A 31 22.79 -34.66 -8.42
CA GLY A 31 21.65 -33.90 -7.92
C GLY A 31 22.04 -32.47 -7.57
N ILE A 32 21.53 -31.52 -8.34
CA ILE A 32 21.62 -30.10 -8.05
C ILE A 32 20.31 -29.71 -7.37
N THR A 33 20.38 -28.86 -6.36
CA THR A 33 19.21 -28.23 -5.77
C THR A 33 19.26 -26.74 -6.03
N LEU A 34 18.09 -26.13 -6.19
CA LEU A 34 17.95 -24.68 -6.24
C LEU A 34 17.37 -24.23 -4.90
N GLU A 35 18.19 -23.60 -4.08
CA GLU A 35 17.81 -23.10 -2.76
C GLU A 35 17.50 -21.61 -2.82
N GLU A 36 16.41 -21.20 -2.19
CA GLU A 36 15.99 -19.81 -2.07
C GLU A 36 16.23 -19.25 -0.67
N THR A 37 16.62 -17.97 -0.56
CA THR A 37 16.75 -17.30 0.75
C THR A 37 15.41 -16.98 1.39
N ALA A 38 14.35 -16.84 0.59
CA ALA A 38 12.99 -16.57 1.04
C ALA A 38 11.96 -17.00 -0.03
N ARG A 39 10.71 -17.24 0.40
CA ARG A 39 9.57 -17.52 -0.50
C ARG A 39 8.70 -16.29 -0.77
N SER A 40 8.96 -15.20 -0.06
CA SER A 40 8.31 -13.92 -0.26
C SER A 40 9.28 -12.78 0.01
N MET A 41 9.02 -11.63 -0.58
CA MET A 41 9.72 -10.38 -0.28
C MET A 41 8.74 -9.20 -0.25
N THR A 42 9.12 -8.09 0.36
CA THR A 42 8.28 -6.88 0.36
C THR A 42 8.46 -6.10 -0.95
N VAL A 43 7.50 -5.23 -1.27
CA VAL A 43 7.54 -4.36 -2.47
C VAL A 43 8.76 -3.43 -2.49
N ASP A 44 9.43 -3.19 -1.36
CA ASP A 44 10.56 -2.26 -1.25
C ASP A 44 11.64 -2.50 -2.34
N LYS A 45 12.20 -1.40 -2.87
CA LYS A 45 13.16 -1.38 -3.98
C LYS A 45 14.49 -2.06 -3.64
N ILE A 46 14.74 -2.34 -2.36
CA ILE A 46 15.95 -3.02 -1.86
C ILE A 46 15.68 -4.52 -1.63
N ALA A 47 14.42 -4.94 -1.59
CA ALA A 47 14.05 -6.32 -1.34
C ALA A 47 14.46 -7.22 -2.52
N SER A 48 15.24 -8.26 -2.22
CA SER A 48 15.66 -9.25 -3.21
C SER A 48 15.69 -10.65 -2.60
N VAL A 49 15.39 -11.65 -3.44
CA VAL A 49 15.54 -13.06 -3.09
C VAL A 49 16.66 -13.64 -3.92
N TYR A 50 17.59 -14.31 -3.24
CA TYR A 50 18.70 -15.01 -3.88
C TYR A 50 18.33 -16.48 -4.08
N TYR A 51 18.61 -16.99 -5.28
CA TYR A 51 18.46 -18.37 -5.65
C TYR A 51 19.84 -18.94 -5.97
N ARG A 52 20.27 -19.93 -5.18
CA ARG A 52 21.59 -20.54 -5.29
C ARG A 52 21.49 -21.99 -5.76
N PHE A 53 22.37 -22.37 -6.67
CA PHE A 53 22.54 -23.77 -7.05
C PHE A 53 23.47 -24.47 -6.06
N GLU A 54 23.01 -25.58 -5.48
CA GLU A 54 23.79 -26.41 -4.56
C GLU A 54 24.02 -27.81 -5.15
N TYR A 55 25.29 -28.19 -5.29
CA TYR A 55 25.68 -29.54 -5.66
C TYR A 55 25.69 -30.44 -4.44
N LYS A 56 25.01 -31.59 -4.51
CA LYS A 56 25.07 -32.61 -3.44
C LYS A 56 26.47 -33.20 -3.25
N ASN A 57 27.32 -33.19 -4.28
CA ASN A 57 28.66 -33.78 -4.22
C ASN A 57 29.79 -32.75 -3.99
N PHE A 58 30.54 -32.96 -2.90
CA PHE A 58 31.66 -32.12 -2.45
C PHE A 58 32.74 -31.90 -3.52
N PHE A 59 33.05 -32.94 -4.32
CA PHE A 59 34.09 -32.84 -5.34
C PHE A 59 33.68 -31.98 -6.54
N HIS A 60 32.39 -31.96 -6.93
CA HIS A 60 31.93 -31.03 -7.98
C HIS A 60 32.04 -29.57 -7.54
N ARG A 61 31.77 -29.29 -6.25
CA ARG A 61 31.94 -27.97 -5.63
C ARG A 61 33.38 -27.44 -5.68
N LEU A 62 34.38 -28.32 -5.68
CA LEU A 62 35.81 -27.99 -5.61
C LEU A 62 36.47 -27.70 -6.96
N PHE A 63 35.85 -28.16 -8.07
CA PHE A 63 36.43 -28.08 -9.41
C PHE A 63 35.62 -27.21 -10.39
N GLN A 64 34.49 -26.65 -9.98
CA GLN A 64 33.71 -25.72 -10.79
C GLN A 64 34.15 -24.27 -10.58
N ASN A 65 35.08 -23.83 -11.42
CA ASN A 65 35.37 -22.40 -11.64
C ASN A 65 34.64 -21.86 -12.89
N GLN A 66 33.51 -22.47 -13.26
CA GLN A 66 32.75 -22.08 -14.45
C GLN A 66 31.35 -21.61 -14.05
N LYS A 67 30.95 -20.47 -14.62
CA LYS A 67 29.60 -19.92 -14.52
C LYS A 67 28.60 -20.96 -14.99
N LEU A 68 27.59 -21.25 -14.17
CA LEU A 68 26.54 -22.19 -14.53
C LEU A 68 25.72 -21.65 -15.70
N ASP A 69 25.52 -22.47 -16.72
CA ASP A 69 24.64 -22.15 -17.84
C ASP A 69 23.22 -22.63 -17.54
N TYR A 70 22.37 -21.69 -17.17
CA TYR A 70 20.96 -21.93 -16.87
C TYR A 70 20.07 -20.90 -17.57
N GLN A 71 18.82 -21.32 -17.82
CA GLN A 71 17.76 -20.48 -18.37
C GLN A 71 16.68 -20.26 -17.33
N ILE A 72 16.15 -19.04 -17.25
CA ILE A 72 15.01 -18.69 -16.40
C ILE A 72 13.87 -18.34 -17.34
N GLN A 73 12.75 -19.04 -17.21
CA GLN A 73 11.52 -18.74 -17.91
C GLN A 73 10.46 -18.29 -16.90
N PHE A 74 10.05 -17.04 -17.00
CA PHE A 74 8.92 -16.53 -16.23
C PHE A 74 7.61 -16.99 -16.88
N LEU A 75 6.78 -17.70 -16.11
CA LEU A 75 5.44 -18.11 -16.49
C LEU A 75 4.40 -17.04 -16.10
N GLU A 76 4.65 -16.33 -15.00
CA GLU A 76 3.80 -15.27 -14.45
C GLU A 76 4.67 -14.21 -13.73
N GLY A 77 4.27 -12.94 -13.80
CA GLY A 77 4.85 -11.87 -12.98
C GLY A 77 6.26 -11.41 -13.39
N ALA A 78 6.65 -11.60 -14.66
CA ALA A 78 7.98 -11.20 -15.15
C ALA A 78 8.25 -9.69 -15.00
N ASP A 79 7.23 -8.85 -15.09
CA ASP A 79 7.33 -7.39 -14.95
C ASP A 79 7.46 -6.92 -13.49
N LEU A 80 7.29 -7.82 -12.52
CA LEU A 80 7.38 -7.53 -11.09
C LEU A 80 8.81 -7.55 -10.56
N VAL A 81 9.76 -8.12 -11.30
CA VAL A 81 11.14 -8.31 -10.84
C VAL A 81 12.20 -7.98 -11.87
N ARG A 82 13.37 -7.62 -11.37
CA ARG A 82 14.61 -7.57 -12.14
C ARG A 82 15.49 -8.75 -11.78
N GLU A 83 15.91 -9.50 -12.81
CA GLU A 83 16.90 -10.57 -12.69
C GLU A 83 18.32 -9.98 -12.66
N THR A 84 19.17 -10.44 -11.73
CA THR A 84 20.62 -10.19 -11.74
C THR A 84 21.38 -11.50 -11.54
N ARG A 85 22.14 -11.93 -12.55
CA ARG A 85 22.90 -13.20 -12.53
C ARG A 85 24.21 -13.08 -11.75
N THR A 86 24.55 -14.15 -11.02
CA THR A 86 25.83 -14.32 -10.32
C THR A 86 26.57 -15.55 -10.84
N GLU A 87 27.66 -15.97 -10.20
CA GLU A 87 28.44 -17.15 -10.60
C GLU A 87 27.73 -18.46 -10.24
N ASP A 88 27.09 -18.51 -9.08
CA ASP A 88 26.48 -19.68 -8.45
C ASP A 88 24.95 -19.60 -8.33
N GLY A 89 24.33 -18.58 -8.93
CA GLY A 89 22.90 -18.32 -8.79
C GLY A 89 22.42 -17.04 -9.45
N PHE A 90 21.28 -16.52 -8.98
CA PHE A 90 20.70 -15.26 -9.43
C PHE A 90 19.87 -14.59 -8.32
N TYR A 91 19.75 -13.27 -8.42
CA TYR A 91 18.82 -12.47 -7.61
C TYR A 91 17.58 -12.11 -8.41
N LEU A 92 16.42 -12.16 -7.76
CA LEU A 92 15.20 -11.48 -8.20
C LEU A 92 14.96 -10.31 -7.27
N SER A 93 15.01 -9.08 -7.79
CA SER A 93 14.78 -7.84 -7.02
C SER A 93 13.43 -7.23 -7.36
N SER A 94 12.68 -6.76 -6.37
CA SER A 94 11.37 -6.12 -6.58
C SER A 94 11.48 -4.91 -7.52
N MET A 95 10.53 -4.80 -8.45
CA MET A 95 10.36 -3.62 -9.32
C MET A 95 9.33 -2.63 -8.76
N GLY A 96 8.90 -2.79 -7.50
CA GLY A 96 7.98 -1.86 -6.83
C GLY A 96 6.50 -2.17 -7.02
N LYS A 97 6.15 -3.42 -7.34
CA LYS A 97 4.76 -3.89 -7.44
C LYS A 97 4.59 -5.20 -6.68
N SER A 98 3.49 -5.35 -5.95
CA SER A 98 3.10 -6.61 -5.31
C SER A 98 2.52 -7.58 -6.34
N GLY A 99 2.56 -8.88 -6.02
CA GLY A 99 2.02 -9.91 -6.88
C GLY A 99 2.75 -11.24 -6.73
N LYS A 100 2.30 -12.22 -7.51
CA LYS A 100 2.87 -13.57 -7.53
C LYS A 100 3.73 -13.74 -8.78
N ILE A 101 4.87 -14.39 -8.60
CA ILE A 101 5.81 -14.72 -9.66
C ILE A 101 5.92 -16.23 -9.71
N VAL A 102 5.72 -16.78 -10.90
CA VAL A 102 5.91 -18.21 -11.15
C VAL A 102 6.94 -18.33 -12.26
N PHE A 103 7.99 -19.10 -12.02
CA PHE A 103 9.07 -19.26 -13.00
C PHE A 103 9.68 -20.65 -12.93
N GLU A 104 10.30 -21.04 -14.03
CA GLU A 104 11.03 -22.28 -14.17
C GLU A 104 12.50 -21.97 -14.46
N VAL A 105 13.39 -22.69 -13.79
CA VAL A 105 14.83 -22.61 -14.00
C VAL A 105 15.29 -23.92 -14.60
N THR A 106 15.83 -23.87 -15.82
CA THR A 106 16.37 -25.04 -16.52
C THR A 106 17.89 -25.02 -16.44
N LEU A 107 18.46 -26.07 -15.86
CA LEU A 107 19.91 -26.28 -15.78
C LEU A 107 20.20 -27.69 -16.30
N SER A 108 20.86 -27.78 -17.46
CA SER A 108 21.06 -29.05 -18.18
C SER A 108 19.71 -29.76 -18.47
N GLU A 109 19.44 -30.90 -17.83
CA GLU A 109 18.19 -31.67 -17.98
C GLU A 109 17.22 -31.48 -16.80
N GLU A 110 17.64 -30.75 -15.76
CA GLU A 110 16.83 -30.51 -14.56
C GLU A 110 16.01 -29.21 -14.70
N VAL A 111 14.74 -29.27 -14.28
CA VAL A 111 13.82 -28.13 -14.27
C VAL A 111 13.35 -27.88 -12.84
N PHE A 112 13.59 -26.67 -12.34
CA PHE A 112 13.15 -26.22 -11.03
C PHE A 112 12.01 -25.22 -11.18
N ARG A 113 10.79 -25.63 -10.83
CA ARG A 113 9.66 -24.70 -10.74
C ARG A 113 9.63 -24.03 -9.38
N LYS A 114 9.55 -22.70 -9.36
CA LYS A 114 9.55 -21.89 -8.14
C LYS A 114 8.41 -20.88 -8.17
N GLU A 115 8.06 -20.43 -6.97
CA GLU A 115 7.07 -19.40 -6.72
C GLU A 115 7.68 -18.37 -5.75
N LEU A 116 7.45 -17.10 -6.03
CA LEU A 116 7.83 -15.98 -5.18
C LEU A 116 6.66 -15.01 -5.07
N SER A 117 6.30 -14.65 -3.84
CA SER A 117 5.27 -13.64 -3.58
C SER A 117 5.91 -12.32 -3.20
N ILE A 118 5.62 -11.25 -3.94
CA ILE A 118 5.91 -9.89 -3.50
C ILE A 118 4.68 -9.37 -2.76
N VAL A 119 4.84 -9.10 -1.47
CA VAL A 119 3.78 -8.59 -0.60
C VAL A 119 4.01 -7.12 -0.29
N GLU A 120 2.94 -6.38 -0.02
CA GLU A 120 3.06 -5.03 0.51
C GLU A 120 3.81 -5.03 1.84
N SER A 121 4.55 -3.94 2.10
CA SER A 121 5.15 -3.74 3.42
C SER A 121 4.05 -3.50 4.46
N ASP A 122 4.16 -4.18 5.60
CA ASP A 122 3.36 -3.97 6.81
C ASP A 122 4.06 -3.06 7.82
N GLU A 123 5.17 -2.40 7.42
CA GLU A 123 5.88 -1.44 8.25
C GLU A 123 5.05 -0.16 8.44
N ASP A 124 5.03 0.35 9.67
CA ASP A 124 4.41 1.60 10.10
C ASP A 124 5.45 2.36 10.94
N TYR A 125 6.42 3.01 10.27
CA TYR A 125 7.57 3.61 10.93
C TYR A 125 7.20 4.79 11.82
N ASP A 126 6.19 5.58 11.43
CA ASP A 126 5.73 6.73 12.21
C ASP A 126 4.60 6.41 13.20
N ARG A 127 4.17 5.14 13.23
CA ARG A 127 3.23 4.58 14.20
C ARG A 127 1.88 5.26 14.15
N ASP A 128 1.47 5.69 12.96
CA ASP A 128 0.22 6.39 12.75
C ASP A 128 -0.97 5.43 12.58
N GLY A 129 -0.72 4.12 12.55
CA GLY A 129 -1.74 3.09 12.42
C GLY A 129 -2.05 2.72 10.97
N PHE A 130 -1.34 3.27 9.99
CA PHE A 130 -1.38 2.82 8.61
C PHE A 130 -0.01 2.25 8.23
N PRO A 131 0.04 1.13 7.48
CA PRO A 131 1.29 0.72 6.87
C PRO A 131 1.75 1.79 5.88
N ASP A 132 3.05 2.08 5.86
CA ASP A 132 3.65 3.12 5.03
C ASP A 132 3.44 2.88 3.53
N SER A 133 3.21 1.63 3.13
CA SER A 133 2.81 1.24 1.76
C SER A 133 1.51 1.90 1.29
N LEU A 134 0.66 2.38 2.22
CA LEU A 134 -0.58 3.09 1.89
C LEU A 134 -0.42 4.60 1.79
N LYS A 135 0.70 5.19 2.25
CA LYS A 135 0.93 6.63 2.10
C LYS A 135 1.32 6.93 0.65
N LEU A 136 0.79 8.02 0.11
CA LEU A 136 1.12 8.44 -1.26
C LEU A 136 2.54 9.01 -1.28
N VAL A 137 3.48 8.22 -1.80
CA VAL A 137 4.92 8.51 -1.71
C VAL A 137 5.31 9.63 -2.67
N SER A 138 4.71 9.66 -3.86
CA SER A 138 5.04 10.65 -4.88
C SER A 138 4.32 11.98 -4.63
N GLN A 139 5.01 13.10 -4.88
CA GLN A 139 4.40 14.43 -4.79
C GLN A 139 3.23 14.57 -5.78
N SER A 140 3.37 13.98 -6.98
CA SER A 140 2.31 14.00 -7.99
C SER A 140 1.06 13.28 -7.50
N ASP A 141 1.17 12.12 -6.86
CA ASP A 141 0.00 11.39 -6.34
C ASP A 141 -0.69 12.16 -5.22
N ARG A 142 0.08 12.78 -4.31
CA ARG A 142 -0.49 13.63 -3.26
C ARG A 142 -1.25 14.81 -3.83
N GLU A 143 -0.72 15.45 -4.86
CA GLU A 143 -1.39 16.56 -5.56
C GLU A 143 -2.64 16.10 -6.31
N ASN A 144 -2.54 15.02 -7.09
CA ASN A 144 -3.65 14.43 -7.83
C ASN A 144 -4.80 14.02 -6.90
N PHE A 145 -4.49 13.32 -5.81
CA PHE A 145 -5.47 12.95 -4.78
C PHE A 145 -6.16 14.19 -4.21
N THR A 146 -5.38 15.21 -3.84
CA THR A 146 -5.91 16.42 -3.20
C THR A 146 -6.81 17.22 -4.15
N ASP A 147 -6.42 17.34 -5.42
CA ASP A 147 -7.19 18.06 -6.43
C ASP A 147 -8.47 17.31 -6.78
N TRP A 148 -8.41 15.98 -6.89
CA TRP A 148 -9.61 15.16 -7.08
C TRP A 148 -10.54 15.26 -5.87
N PHE A 149 -10.00 15.12 -4.65
CA PHE A 149 -10.76 15.22 -3.40
C PHE A 149 -11.56 16.54 -3.34
N ILE A 150 -10.93 17.67 -3.67
CA ILE A 150 -11.58 18.98 -3.69
C ILE A 150 -12.59 19.07 -4.84
N SER A 151 -12.22 18.70 -6.07
CA SER A 151 -13.08 18.83 -7.25
C SER A 151 -14.36 17.99 -7.10
N ILE A 152 -14.22 16.77 -6.57
CA ILE A 152 -15.35 15.88 -6.30
C ILE A 152 -16.24 16.46 -5.20
N ALA A 153 -15.68 16.91 -4.08
CA ALA A 153 -16.46 17.54 -3.01
C ALA A 153 -17.20 18.79 -3.49
N GLU A 154 -16.53 19.64 -4.28
CA GLU A 154 -17.14 20.86 -4.82
C GLU A 154 -18.25 20.55 -5.81
N SER A 155 -18.09 19.54 -6.67
CA SER A 155 -19.13 19.17 -7.64
C SER A 155 -20.46 18.83 -6.97
N GLN A 156 -20.44 18.32 -5.72
CA GLN A 156 -21.65 17.99 -4.96
C GLN A 156 -22.46 19.23 -4.54
N TYR A 157 -21.84 20.42 -4.51
CA TYR A 157 -22.55 21.69 -4.32
C TYR A 157 -23.47 22.00 -5.50
N TYR A 158 -23.00 21.78 -6.74
CA TYR A 158 -23.78 22.07 -7.95
C TYR A 158 -24.82 21.00 -8.22
N GLN A 159 -24.44 19.73 -8.08
CA GLN A 159 -25.36 18.61 -8.15
C GLN A 159 -24.82 17.40 -7.39
N LYS A 160 -25.53 16.98 -6.34
CA LYS A 160 -25.23 15.71 -5.68
C LYS A 160 -25.39 14.56 -6.68
N THR A 161 -24.35 13.76 -6.84
CA THR A 161 -24.42 12.58 -7.70
C THR A 161 -25.28 11.48 -7.09
N LYS A 162 -25.92 10.66 -7.94
CA LYS A 162 -26.69 9.49 -7.50
C LYS A 162 -25.81 8.40 -6.89
N SER A 163 -24.50 8.43 -7.18
CA SER A 163 -23.54 7.50 -6.60
C SER A 163 -23.22 7.80 -5.13
N TRP A 164 -23.57 8.99 -4.63
CA TRP A 164 -23.49 9.31 -3.21
C TRP A 164 -24.83 9.01 -2.55
N GLU A 165 -24.91 7.88 -1.85
CA GLU A 165 -26.15 7.41 -1.23
C GLU A 165 -26.66 8.38 -0.16
N LYS A 166 -27.99 8.57 -0.14
CA LYS A 166 -28.65 9.53 0.76
C LYS A 166 -28.38 9.29 2.24
N ILE A 167 -28.17 8.03 2.63
CA ILE A 167 -27.86 7.66 4.02
C ILE A 167 -26.52 8.23 4.50
N HIS A 168 -25.65 8.66 3.57
CA HIS A 168 -24.36 9.29 3.84
C HIS A 168 -24.37 10.80 3.55
N HIS A 169 -25.54 11.42 3.41
CA HIS A 169 -25.65 12.87 3.20
C HIS A 169 -25.48 13.60 4.54
N ASP A 170 -24.24 13.61 5.02
CA ASP A 170 -23.81 14.39 6.17
C ASP A 170 -22.38 14.94 5.95
N CYS A 171 -21.85 15.66 6.95
CA CYS A 171 -20.55 16.30 6.86
C CYS A 171 -19.38 15.29 6.75
N ALA A 172 -19.44 14.15 7.44
CA ALA A 172 -18.42 13.09 7.34
C ALA A 172 -18.57 12.31 6.03
N GLY A 173 -19.81 12.03 5.63
CA GLY A 173 -20.13 11.30 4.42
C GLY A 173 -19.67 12.02 3.16
N LEU A 174 -19.71 13.36 3.10
CA LEU A 174 -19.11 14.13 2.01
C LEU A 174 -17.59 13.89 1.92
N ILE A 175 -16.91 13.93 3.06
CA ILE A 175 -15.45 13.74 3.17
C ILE A 175 -15.07 12.30 2.76
N VAL A 176 -15.74 11.30 3.32
CA VAL A 176 -15.53 9.89 3.01
C VAL A 176 -15.81 9.60 1.55
N PHE A 177 -16.90 10.15 1.01
CA PHE A 177 -17.27 10.00 -0.39
C PHE A 177 -16.18 10.58 -1.31
N ALA A 178 -15.79 11.84 -1.09
CA ALA A 178 -14.77 12.49 -1.88
C ALA A 178 -13.41 11.77 -1.80
N TYR A 179 -13.02 11.27 -0.62
CA TYR A 179 -11.79 10.49 -0.44
C TYR A 179 -11.80 9.22 -1.29
N LYS A 180 -12.89 8.44 -1.22
CA LYS A 180 -13.01 7.17 -1.97
C LYS A 180 -13.02 7.41 -3.47
N GLU A 181 -13.77 8.40 -3.93
CA GLU A 181 -13.85 8.73 -5.36
C GLU A 181 -12.53 9.28 -5.89
N ALA A 182 -11.78 10.08 -5.10
CA ALA A 182 -10.49 10.62 -5.51
C ALA A 182 -9.41 9.56 -5.76
N LEU A 183 -9.56 8.37 -5.16
CA LEU A 183 -8.69 7.22 -5.36
C LEU A 183 -9.15 6.30 -6.50
N LYS A 184 -10.25 6.59 -7.21
CA LYS A 184 -10.69 5.73 -8.32
C LYS A 184 -9.98 6.06 -9.62
N GLU A 185 -10.07 5.13 -10.57
CA GLU A 185 -9.81 5.45 -11.97
C GLU A 185 -10.95 6.31 -12.53
N HIS A 186 -10.60 7.46 -13.11
CA HIS A 186 -11.57 8.44 -13.62
C HIS A 186 -11.91 8.15 -15.10
N THR A 187 -12.48 6.97 -15.36
CA THR A 187 -12.88 6.54 -16.71
C THR A 187 -14.02 7.38 -17.31
N ALA A 188 -14.29 7.22 -18.60
CA ALA A 188 -15.42 7.88 -19.26
C ALA A 188 -16.79 7.57 -18.59
N GLU A 189 -16.99 6.35 -18.09
CA GLU A 189 -18.20 5.99 -17.34
C GLU A 189 -18.25 6.62 -15.95
N TRP A 190 -17.10 6.88 -15.34
CA TRP A 190 -17.01 7.64 -14.10
C TRP A 190 -17.45 9.09 -14.33
N PHE A 191 -16.92 9.76 -15.36
CA PHE A 191 -17.27 11.16 -15.67
C PHE A 191 -18.77 11.40 -15.90
N LYS A 192 -19.49 10.42 -16.48
CA LYS A 192 -20.95 10.51 -16.64
C LYS A 192 -21.70 10.67 -15.31
N LYS A 193 -21.11 10.24 -14.19
CA LYS A 193 -21.70 10.37 -12.84
C LYS A 193 -21.44 11.75 -12.22
N PHE A 194 -20.52 12.54 -12.77
CA PHE A 194 -20.08 13.83 -12.24
C PHE A 194 -20.13 14.93 -13.31
N PRO A 195 -21.33 15.33 -13.76
CA PRO A 195 -21.48 16.30 -14.85
C PRO A 195 -21.04 17.74 -14.52
N TYR A 196 -20.76 18.05 -13.24
CA TYR A 196 -20.43 19.41 -12.77
C TYR A 196 -19.07 19.50 -12.06
N LEU A 197 -18.07 18.76 -12.55
CA LEU A 197 -16.69 18.93 -12.08
C LEU A 197 -16.14 20.27 -12.54
N ILE A 198 -15.66 21.08 -11.57
CA ILE A 198 -15.03 22.36 -11.85
C ILE A 198 -13.64 22.16 -12.47
N GLN A 199 -12.91 21.15 -11.99
CA GLN A 199 -11.62 20.74 -12.53
C GLN A 199 -11.68 19.25 -12.88
N ALA A 200 -11.50 18.92 -14.15
CA ALA A 200 -11.60 17.55 -14.66
C ALA A 200 -10.31 17.04 -15.31
N ASN A 201 -9.33 17.91 -15.57
CA ASN A 201 -8.05 17.55 -16.15
C ASN A 201 -7.02 17.31 -15.03
N ILE A 202 -7.25 16.29 -14.23
CA ILE A 202 -6.38 15.86 -13.13
C ILE A 202 -5.99 14.40 -13.44
N PRO A 203 -4.70 14.04 -13.48
CA PRO A 203 -4.30 12.65 -13.63
C PRO A 203 -4.77 11.80 -12.43
N ASP A 204 -4.96 10.50 -12.65
CA ASP A 204 -5.29 9.58 -11.56
C ASP A 204 -4.10 9.40 -10.60
N VAL A 205 -4.38 8.94 -9.38
CA VAL A 205 -3.36 8.52 -8.41
C VAL A 205 -2.72 7.22 -8.90
N ALA A 206 -1.44 7.25 -9.25
CA ALA A 206 -0.78 6.13 -9.92
C ALA A 206 -0.44 4.96 -8.99
N GLN A 207 -0.25 5.21 -7.69
CA GLN A 207 0.25 4.20 -6.74
C GLN A 207 -0.73 3.02 -6.57
N TYR A 208 -2.02 3.30 -6.42
CA TYR A 208 -3.09 2.31 -6.35
C TYR A 208 -4.45 2.97 -6.56
N HIS A 209 -5.48 2.15 -6.84
CA HIS A 209 -6.85 2.64 -7.03
C HIS A 209 -7.86 1.93 -6.13
N TYR A 210 -8.81 2.68 -5.56
CA TYR A 210 -10.00 2.13 -4.92
C TYR A 210 -10.91 1.47 -5.98
N PRO A 211 -11.51 0.29 -5.73
CA PRO A 211 -11.61 -0.44 -4.45
C PRO A 211 -10.50 -1.45 -4.18
N PHE A 212 -9.41 -1.43 -4.95
CA PHE A 212 -8.31 -2.40 -4.84
C PHE A 212 -7.12 -1.80 -4.08
N VAL A 213 -7.40 -1.15 -2.93
CA VAL A 213 -6.35 -0.60 -2.07
C VAL A 213 -5.55 -1.76 -1.46
N PRO A 214 -4.20 -1.75 -1.52
CA PRO A 214 -3.41 -2.90 -1.12
C PRO A 214 -3.66 -3.31 0.35
N GLY A 215 -3.96 -4.59 0.58
CA GLY A 215 -4.29 -5.14 1.90
C GLY A 215 -5.67 -4.74 2.47
N LEU A 216 -6.19 -3.55 2.16
CA LEU A 216 -7.43 -3.01 2.73
C LEU A 216 -8.68 -3.18 1.85
N GLY A 217 -8.50 -3.26 0.53
CA GLY A 217 -9.61 -3.29 -0.42
C GLY A 217 -10.56 -2.10 -0.25
N THR A 218 -11.81 -2.37 0.13
CA THR A 218 -12.82 -1.34 0.37
C THR A 218 -12.77 -0.69 1.75
N LYS A 219 -12.09 -1.33 2.72
CA LYS A 219 -12.06 -0.92 4.13
C LYS A 219 -10.85 -0.02 4.40
N ILE A 220 -10.94 1.23 3.98
CA ILE A 220 -9.79 2.14 3.94
C ILE A 220 -9.74 3.14 5.12
N PHE A 221 -10.71 3.10 6.03
CA PHE A 221 -10.75 4.01 7.18
C PHE A 221 -10.47 3.28 8.48
N ARG A 222 -9.48 3.74 9.24
CA ARG A 222 -9.12 3.18 10.55
C ARG A 222 -10.17 3.56 11.61
N THR A 223 -10.48 2.62 12.51
CA THR A 223 -11.53 2.77 13.54
C THR A 223 -11.04 2.56 14.96
N ARG A 224 -9.74 2.31 15.15
CA ARG A 224 -9.12 2.12 16.47
C ARG A 224 -7.70 2.69 16.55
N ASN A 225 -7.28 2.97 17.77
CA ASN A 225 -5.93 3.43 18.08
C ASN A 225 -4.90 2.30 17.99
N GLY A 226 -3.63 2.69 17.94
CA GLY A 226 -2.47 1.80 18.00
C GLY A 226 -1.71 1.78 16.68
N GLU A 227 -0.47 1.32 16.77
CA GLU A 227 0.39 1.01 15.62
C GLU A 227 -0.30 0.00 14.71
N PHE A 228 -0.01 0.05 13.42
CA PHE A 228 -0.51 -0.96 12.50
C PHE A 228 0.04 -2.33 12.90
N GLN A 229 -0.83 -3.34 12.90
CA GLN A 229 -0.47 -4.75 13.03
C GLN A 229 -1.10 -5.49 11.86
N LYS A 230 -0.43 -6.52 11.35
CA LYS A 230 -0.92 -7.26 10.17
C LYS A 230 -2.35 -7.79 10.34
N GLU A 231 -2.72 -8.19 11.55
CA GLU A 231 -4.06 -8.66 11.89
C GLU A 231 -5.15 -7.58 11.72
N ASP A 232 -4.78 -6.30 11.71
CA ASP A 232 -5.70 -5.17 11.50
C ASP A 232 -6.44 -5.25 10.16
N LEU A 233 -5.83 -5.89 9.15
CA LEU A 233 -6.44 -6.10 7.84
C LEU A 233 -7.70 -6.98 7.92
N GLU A 234 -7.80 -7.83 8.93
CA GLU A 234 -8.86 -8.86 9.04
C GLU A 234 -9.71 -8.72 10.31
N ASN A 235 -9.21 -8.08 11.36
CA ASN A 235 -9.83 -8.03 12.69
C ASN A 235 -10.87 -6.90 12.86
N GLY A 236 -11.21 -6.18 11.78
CA GLY A 236 -12.12 -5.02 11.80
C GLY A 236 -11.51 -3.71 12.29
N SER A 237 -10.17 -3.55 12.27
CA SER A 237 -9.50 -2.26 12.55
C SER A 237 -9.79 -1.22 11.49
N PHE A 238 -10.22 -1.66 10.30
CA PHE A 238 -10.62 -0.80 9.21
C PHE A 238 -12.07 -1.02 8.77
N ALA A 239 -12.69 0.05 8.29
CA ALA A 239 -14.07 0.09 7.81
C ALA A 239 -14.19 0.81 6.46
N GLU A 240 -15.31 0.61 5.77
CA GLU A 240 -15.58 1.22 4.46
C GLU A 240 -16.01 2.68 4.52
N THR A 241 -16.34 3.15 5.73
CA THR A 241 -16.78 4.51 6.05
C THR A 241 -16.25 4.91 7.43
N ALA A 242 -16.27 6.21 7.71
CA ALA A 242 -15.89 6.78 9.00
C ALA A 242 -16.79 7.97 9.36
N ASP A 243 -17.20 8.02 10.62
CA ASP A 243 -17.79 9.24 11.19
C ASP A 243 -16.69 10.24 11.56
N VAL A 244 -17.09 11.45 11.97
CA VAL A 244 -16.13 12.50 12.36
C VAL A 244 -15.21 12.03 13.50
N LYS A 245 -15.73 11.22 14.44
CA LYS A 245 -14.93 10.73 15.56
C LYS A 245 -13.80 9.82 15.07
N ASN A 246 -14.09 8.87 14.20
CA ASN A 246 -13.07 7.98 13.62
C ASN A 246 -12.10 8.77 12.74
N LEU A 247 -12.59 9.72 11.95
CA LEU A 247 -11.74 10.59 11.13
C LEU A 247 -10.71 11.34 11.99
N LEU A 248 -11.18 12.07 13.00
CA LEU A 248 -10.35 12.89 13.88
C LEU A 248 -9.33 12.07 14.68
N ASN A 249 -9.73 10.92 15.20
CA ASN A 249 -8.88 10.15 16.09
C ASN A 249 -7.88 9.27 15.34
N PHE A 250 -8.24 8.78 14.15
CA PHE A 250 -7.49 7.68 13.53
C PHE A 250 -7.00 7.96 12.11
N ASN A 251 -7.66 8.83 11.33
CA ASN A 251 -7.40 8.97 9.89
C ASN A 251 -6.73 10.30 9.51
N LEU A 252 -6.72 11.25 10.43
CA LEU A 252 -6.22 12.60 10.20
C LEU A 252 -5.15 12.99 11.22
N VAL A 253 -4.30 13.94 10.85
CA VAL A 253 -3.29 14.57 11.70
C VAL A 253 -3.66 16.03 11.91
N LEU A 254 -3.54 16.54 13.15
CA LEU A 254 -3.79 17.94 13.46
C LEU A 254 -2.74 18.84 12.81
N VAL A 255 -3.20 19.81 12.01
CA VAL A 255 -2.35 20.86 11.44
C VAL A 255 -2.19 22.02 12.44
N GLY A 256 -3.29 22.40 13.09
CA GLY A 256 -3.32 23.53 14.04
C GLY A 256 -4.56 24.39 13.84
N LYS A 257 -4.56 25.60 14.43
CA LYS A 257 -5.67 26.55 14.29
C LYS A 257 -5.30 27.81 13.52
N GLU A 258 -4.02 28.00 13.23
CA GLU A 258 -3.48 29.13 12.48
C GLU A 258 -3.68 28.94 10.96
N LYS A 259 -4.41 29.86 10.33
CA LYS A 259 -4.75 29.81 8.90
C LYS A 259 -3.51 29.69 8.01
N GLU A 260 -2.39 30.25 8.46
CA GLU A 260 -1.12 30.28 7.74
C GLU A 260 -0.53 28.88 7.50
N PHE A 261 -0.93 27.87 8.29
CA PHE A 261 -0.50 26.48 8.09
C PHE A 261 -1.49 25.64 7.26
N PHE A 262 -2.65 26.20 6.92
CA PHE A 262 -3.69 25.46 6.20
C PHE A 262 -3.27 25.29 4.74
N GLN A 263 -3.42 24.07 4.24
CA GLN A 263 -3.16 23.70 2.86
C GLN A 263 -4.45 23.26 2.17
N LYS A 264 -4.44 23.29 0.83
CA LYS A 264 -5.54 22.72 0.04
C LYS A 264 -5.80 21.27 0.48
N GLY A 265 -7.07 20.91 0.67
CA GLY A 265 -7.48 19.58 1.09
C GLY A 265 -7.53 19.37 2.61
N ASP A 266 -7.00 20.30 3.42
CA ASP A 266 -7.17 20.26 4.86
C ASP A 266 -8.66 20.40 5.23
N ILE A 267 -9.04 19.78 6.34
CA ILE A 267 -10.42 19.72 6.82
C ILE A 267 -10.50 20.46 8.15
N LEU A 268 -11.33 21.50 8.21
CA LEU A 268 -11.65 22.24 9.42
C LEU A 268 -12.73 21.49 10.19
N PHE A 269 -12.52 21.30 11.49
CA PHE A 269 -13.51 20.68 12.37
C PHE A 269 -14.01 21.64 13.44
N PHE A 270 -15.30 21.53 13.74
CA PHE A 270 -15.97 22.25 14.82
C PHE A 270 -16.72 21.28 15.74
N ILE A 271 -16.85 21.63 17.02
CA ILE A 271 -17.63 20.91 18.01
C ILE A 271 -18.79 21.77 18.57
N ARG A 272 -19.99 21.18 18.59
CA ARG A 272 -21.26 21.74 19.08
C ARG A 272 -21.93 20.76 20.03
N THR A 273 -21.59 20.87 21.31
CA THR A 273 -22.14 20.00 22.37
C THR A 273 -23.65 20.15 22.58
N GLU A 274 -24.27 21.19 22.04
CA GLU A 274 -25.72 21.44 22.07
C GLU A 274 -26.53 20.45 21.22
N ASN A 275 -25.90 19.76 20.27
CA ASN A 275 -26.52 18.66 19.52
C ASN A 275 -25.79 17.35 19.82
N PRO A 276 -26.13 16.64 20.91
CA PRO A 276 -25.40 15.44 21.34
C PRO A 276 -25.38 14.32 20.30
N LYS A 277 -26.38 14.28 19.41
CA LYS A 277 -26.49 13.24 18.36
C LYS A 277 -25.54 13.48 17.19
N SER A 278 -25.17 14.72 16.92
CA SER A 278 -24.19 15.09 15.90
C SER A 278 -23.41 16.32 16.36
N PRO A 279 -22.47 16.14 17.31
CA PRO A 279 -21.79 17.25 17.94
C PRO A 279 -20.67 17.80 17.06
N TYR A 280 -20.42 17.26 15.88
CA TYR A 280 -19.32 17.68 15.03
C TYR A 280 -19.79 18.26 13.71
N HIS A 281 -18.98 19.18 13.18
CA HIS A 281 -19.16 19.70 11.84
C HIS A 281 -17.81 19.84 11.15
N SER A 282 -17.76 19.59 9.85
CA SER A 282 -16.52 19.57 9.08
C SER A 282 -16.66 20.36 7.79
N MET A 283 -15.58 21.04 7.39
CA MET A 283 -15.51 21.82 6.16
C MET A 283 -14.17 21.60 5.45
N ILE A 284 -14.20 21.28 4.16
CA ILE A 284 -13.01 21.06 3.32
C ILE A 284 -12.49 22.40 2.82
N TYR A 285 -11.21 22.69 3.08
CA TYR A 285 -10.54 23.90 2.61
C TYR A 285 -9.95 23.71 1.22
N THR A 286 -10.28 24.63 0.32
CA THR A 286 -9.90 24.58 -1.10
C THR A 286 -8.57 25.30 -1.41
N GLY A 287 -7.82 25.70 -0.39
CA GLY A 287 -6.53 26.39 -0.55
C GLY A 287 -6.70 27.85 -1.00
N GLU A 288 -5.92 28.27 -2.00
CA GLU A 288 -5.80 29.66 -2.44
C GLU A 288 -7.14 30.31 -2.83
N SER A 289 -8.07 29.53 -3.37
CA SER A 289 -9.40 30.05 -3.70
C SER A 289 -10.19 30.47 -2.44
N GLY A 290 -9.76 30.07 -1.24
CA GLY A 290 -10.29 30.51 0.04
C GLY A 290 -11.71 30.03 0.32
N TRP A 291 -12.21 29.04 -0.43
CA TRP A 291 -13.52 28.44 -0.20
C TRP A 291 -13.45 27.29 0.79
N LEU A 292 -14.53 27.15 1.55
CA LEU A 292 -14.83 26.03 2.43
C LEU A 292 -16.07 25.32 1.88
N ILE A 293 -15.96 24.01 1.64
CA ILE A 293 -17.03 23.15 1.13
C ILE A 293 -17.48 22.23 2.24
N TYR A 294 -18.77 22.14 2.50
CA TYR A 294 -19.28 21.35 3.61
C TYR A 294 -20.71 20.90 3.36
N HIS A 295 -21.15 19.89 4.10
CA HIS A 295 -22.54 19.46 4.10
C HIS A 295 -23.22 19.85 5.41
N THR A 296 -24.44 20.40 5.36
CA THR A 296 -25.15 20.92 6.55
C THR A 296 -25.56 19.84 7.54
N GLY A 297 -25.55 18.58 7.11
CA GLY A 297 -26.13 17.45 7.84
C GLY A 297 -27.64 17.38 7.66
N PRO A 298 -28.25 16.22 7.97
CA PRO A 298 -29.70 16.07 7.92
C PRO A 298 -30.36 16.95 8.98
N VAL A 299 -31.42 17.66 8.59
CA VAL A 299 -32.23 18.48 9.49
C VAL A 299 -33.32 17.60 10.13
N ASP A 300 -33.93 16.73 9.33
CA ASP A 300 -34.91 15.73 9.75
C ASP A 300 -34.93 14.52 8.77
N GLU A 301 -35.91 13.62 8.91
CA GLU A 301 -36.04 12.43 8.04
C GLU A 301 -36.35 12.74 6.57
N LYS A 302 -36.87 13.94 6.28
CA LYS A 302 -37.29 14.38 4.94
C LYS A 302 -36.27 15.33 4.31
N ASP A 303 -35.58 16.11 5.14
CA ASP A 303 -34.53 17.02 4.71
C ASP A 303 -33.15 16.45 5.07
N SER A 304 -32.54 15.82 4.07
CA SER A 304 -31.19 15.28 4.17
C SER A 304 -30.12 16.37 4.27
N GLY A 305 -30.45 17.66 4.18
CA GLY A 305 -29.49 18.75 4.11
C GLY A 305 -28.88 18.96 2.72
N GLU A 306 -27.98 19.93 2.63
CA GLU A 306 -27.36 20.36 1.39
C GLU A 306 -25.84 20.55 1.53
N VAL A 307 -25.15 20.47 0.38
CA VAL A 307 -23.77 20.91 0.30
C VAL A 307 -23.78 22.42 0.15
N ARG A 308 -22.94 23.11 0.90
CA ARG A 308 -22.76 24.56 0.86
C ARG A 308 -21.29 24.90 0.64
N LYS A 309 -21.09 26.13 0.18
CA LYS A 309 -19.79 26.72 -0.09
C LYS A 309 -19.74 28.12 0.51
N VAL A 310 -18.73 28.40 1.32
CA VAL A 310 -18.55 29.71 2.00
C VAL A 310 -17.10 30.15 1.92
N LYS A 311 -16.84 31.44 1.71
CA LYS A 311 -15.46 31.96 1.78
C LYS A 311 -14.98 31.93 3.23
N PHE A 312 -13.73 31.54 3.44
CA PHE A 312 -13.07 31.56 4.74
C PHE A 312 -13.24 32.92 5.43
N ASP A 313 -12.93 34.01 4.72
CA ASP A 313 -12.99 35.37 5.29
C ASP A 313 -14.42 35.83 5.58
N THR A 314 -15.42 35.23 4.92
CA THR A 314 -16.84 35.42 5.26
C THR A 314 -17.18 34.63 6.52
N LEU A 315 -16.70 33.39 6.66
CA LEU A 315 -16.92 32.56 7.84
C LEU A 315 -16.31 33.16 9.11
N VAL A 316 -15.13 33.79 9.01
CA VAL A 316 -14.50 34.54 10.11
C VAL A 316 -15.38 35.68 10.64
N LYS A 317 -16.27 36.22 9.79
CA LYS A 317 -17.18 37.31 10.13
C LYS A 317 -18.62 36.84 10.35
N HIS A 318 -18.81 35.53 10.51
CA HIS A 318 -20.15 34.95 10.70
C HIS A 318 -20.82 35.57 11.94
N PRO A 319 -22.13 35.89 11.93
CA PRO A 319 -22.78 36.54 13.08
C PRO A 319 -22.71 35.69 14.36
N ASP A 320 -22.77 34.37 14.20
CA ASP A 320 -22.57 33.41 15.28
C ASP A 320 -21.08 33.03 15.35
N SER A 321 -20.42 33.41 16.45
CA SER A 321 -18.98 33.27 16.66
C SER A 321 -18.52 31.84 16.87
N VAL A 322 -19.43 30.89 17.15
CA VAL A 322 -19.06 29.48 17.28
C VAL A 322 -18.48 28.92 15.96
N TRP A 323 -18.79 29.56 14.83
CA TRP A 323 -18.32 29.18 13.50
C TRP A 323 -17.02 29.85 13.08
N HIS A 324 -16.45 30.76 13.88
CA HIS A 324 -15.22 31.46 13.50
C HIS A 324 -14.03 30.48 13.51
N PRO A 325 -13.35 30.23 12.39
CA PRO A 325 -12.18 29.35 12.33
C PRO A 325 -10.93 30.09 12.84
N VAL A 326 -10.95 30.49 14.11
CA VAL A 326 -9.89 31.27 14.77
C VAL A 326 -9.36 30.54 15.98
N ARG A 327 -8.08 30.75 16.31
CA ARG A 327 -7.37 30.06 17.38
C ARG A 327 -8.10 30.04 18.73
N ASP A 328 -8.64 31.20 19.12
CA ASP A 328 -9.26 31.40 20.42
C ASP A 328 -10.70 30.86 20.50
N ASN A 329 -11.29 30.43 19.39
CA ASN A 329 -12.62 29.81 19.41
C ASN A 329 -12.52 28.38 19.98
N PRO A 330 -13.17 28.09 21.14
CA PRO A 330 -13.16 26.75 21.72
C PRO A 330 -13.95 25.73 20.90
N HIS A 331 -14.89 26.18 20.06
CA HIS A 331 -15.66 25.32 19.17
C HIS A 331 -14.85 24.90 17.94
N PHE A 332 -13.88 25.70 17.52
CA PHE A 332 -13.00 25.35 16.41
C PHE A 332 -11.92 24.39 16.89
N MET A 333 -11.97 23.14 16.43
CA MET A 333 -11.01 22.10 16.81
C MET A 333 -9.67 22.25 16.08
N GLY A 334 -9.68 22.91 14.93
CA GLY A 334 -8.50 23.11 14.08
C GLY A 334 -8.70 22.57 12.68
N ALA A 335 -7.67 22.75 11.85
CA ALA A 335 -7.52 22.09 10.57
C ALA A 335 -6.77 20.76 10.74
N TYR A 336 -7.14 19.79 9.93
CA TYR A 336 -6.64 18.42 9.97
C TYR A 336 -6.30 17.94 8.56
N ARG A 337 -5.22 17.17 8.42
CA ARG A 337 -4.72 16.66 7.15
C ARG A 337 -4.79 15.14 7.11
N TRP A 338 -5.04 14.58 5.93
CA TRP A 338 -5.04 13.13 5.76
C TRP A 338 -3.70 12.48 6.04
N LYS A 339 -3.72 11.34 6.74
CA LYS A 339 -2.55 10.48 6.95
C LYS A 339 -1.96 9.92 5.66
N ILE A 340 -2.82 9.67 4.66
CA ILE A 340 -2.40 9.23 3.31
C ILE A 340 -1.45 10.24 2.62
N LEU A 341 -1.42 11.50 3.09
CA LEU A 341 -0.59 12.57 2.55
C LEU A 341 0.70 12.83 3.34
N GLN A 342 0.93 12.11 4.44
CA GLN A 342 2.11 12.29 5.30
C GLN A 342 3.35 11.61 4.75
#